data_AF-A0A383A8D1-F1
#
_entry.id   AF-A0A383A8D1-F1
#
_cell.length_a   1.000
_cell.length_b   1.000
_cell.length_c   1.000
_cell.angle_alpha   90.00
_cell.angle_beta   90.00
_cell.angle_gamma   90.00
#
_symmetry.space_group_name_H-M   'P 1'
#
loop_
_entity.id
_entity.type
_entity.pdbx_description
1 polymer ?
#
loop_
_entity_poly.entity_id
_entity_poly.type
_entity_poly.pdbx_seq_one_letter_code
_entity_poly.pdbx_strand_id
1 'polypeptide(L)'
;TPMEFTGSWHDFDNKSFLSKSINAESENVSSPTDLKNALDIIFNHQNVGPHVAKHLIMRMVTSNPSAGYIERVAQVFNDNGSGVRGDLKAVVKAVLTDDEARGNEYKTNKNFGKAKETLLAWTQFLRAFDVKPIDGWKSRDNATMSNTYNFPWLESTLGQAPLRSDTVFNFFSPDFVPANAHFSESCMVAPDLQIQSDTILIKFNNLISNAFQIQEKNKIQDKGDNLTSFGNSRKSNQFNYYINVDEELAVF
;
A
#
# COMPACT_ATOMS: atom_id res chain seq x y z
N THR A 1 -8.39 -26.54 6.70
CA THR A 1 -7.59 -25.33 6.40
C THR A 1 -7.88 -24.23 7.40
N PRO A 2 -6.99 -23.25 7.62
CA PRO A 2 -7.33 -22.05 8.39
C PRO A 2 -8.57 -21.38 7.78
N MET A 3 -9.51 -20.90 8.60
CA MET A 3 -10.78 -20.29 8.18
C MET A 3 -11.74 -21.22 7.41
N GLU A 4 -11.72 -22.53 7.68
CA GLU A 4 -12.84 -23.41 7.26
C GLU A 4 -13.95 -23.42 8.32
N PHE A 5 -15.20 -23.51 7.86
CA PHE A 5 -16.33 -23.66 8.77
C PHE A 5 -16.24 -24.99 9.53
N THR A 6 -16.41 -24.94 10.85
CA THR A 6 -16.41 -26.12 11.71
C THR A 6 -17.66 -26.09 12.60
N GLY A 7 -18.67 -26.89 12.23
CA GLY A 7 -19.97 -26.88 12.92
C GLY A 7 -19.86 -27.15 14.42
N SER A 8 -18.96 -28.01 14.87
CA SER A 8 -18.76 -28.31 16.29
C SER A 8 -18.29 -27.12 17.13
N TRP A 9 -17.74 -26.09 16.50
CA TRP A 9 -17.24 -24.87 17.17
C TRP A 9 -18.05 -23.63 16.79
N HIS A 10 -19.14 -23.81 16.05
CA HIS A 10 -20.01 -22.74 15.65
C HIS A 10 -21.12 -22.53 16.68
N ASP A 11 -21.34 -21.28 17.05
CA ASP A 11 -22.50 -20.89 17.83
C ASP A 11 -23.69 -20.75 16.89
N PHE A 12 -24.72 -21.56 17.04
CA PHE A 12 -25.93 -21.52 16.21
C PHE A 12 -27.04 -20.64 16.81
N ASP A 13 -26.83 -20.09 18.01
CA ASP A 13 -27.83 -19.30 18.69
C ASP A 13 -28.02 -17.92 18.02
N ASN A 14 -29.09 -17.24 18.44
CA ASN A 14 -29.40 -15.89 18.00
C ASN A 14 -28.30 -14.92 18.42
N LYS A 15 -27.82 -14.12 17.47
CA LYS A 15 -26.75 -13.14 17.70
C LYS A 15 -27.31 -11.74 17.54
N SER A 16 -26.80 -10.80 18.33
CA SER A 16 -27.15 -9.38 18.17
C SER A 16 -25.91 -8.51 18.18
N PHE A 17 -25.79 -7.62 17.21
CA PHE A 17 -24.69 -6.68 17.12
C PHE A 17 -25.09 -5.47 16.25
N LEU A 18 -24.54 -4.29 16.55
CA LEU A 18 -24.90 -3.01 15.88
C LEU A 18 -26.42 -2.74 15.81
N SER A 19 -27.14 -3.08 16.88
CA SER A 19 -28.61 -2.94 16.98
C SER A 19 -29.38 -3.73 15.90
N LYS A 20 -28.75 -4.75 15.31
CA LYS A 20 -29.36 -5.73 14.41
C LYS A 20 -29.28 -7.12 15.04
N SER A 21 -30.16 -8.01 14.61
CA SER A 21 -30.21 -9.40 15.06
C SER A 21 -29.99 -10.34 13.88
N ILE A 22 -29.25 -11.41 14.13
CA ILE A 22 -29.09 -12.55 13.22
C ILE A 22 -29.77 -13.74 13.90
N ASN A 23 -30.83 -14.24 13.28
CA ASN A 23 -31.61 -15.34 13.81
C ASN A 23 -30.75 -16.60 13.99
N ALA A 24 -31.15 -17.43 14.95
CA ALA A 24 -30.55 -18.75 15.14
C ALA A 24 -30.69 -19.62 13.87
N GLU A 25 -29.71 -20.48 13.64
CA GLU A 25 -29.69 -21.46 12.53
C GLU A 25 -29.74 -22.89 13.10
N SER A 26 -30.03 -23.89 12.26
CA SER A 26 -30.00 -25.28 12.72
C SER A 26 -28.56 -25.80 12.81
N GLU A 27 -28.24 -26.56 13.87
CA GLU A 27 -26.92 -27.18 14.07
C GLU A 27 -26.47 -28.11 12.92
N ASN A 28 -27.40 -28.56 12.07
CA ASN A 28 -27.12 -29.43 10.93
C ASN A 28 -26.84 -28.66 9.61
N VAL A 29 -26.75 -27.33 9.65
CA VAL A 29 -26.46 -26.52 8.46
C VAL A 29 -24.98 -26.67 8.08
N SER A 30 -24.73 -27.08 6.83
CA SER A 30 -23.37 -27.25 6.28
C SER A 30 -22.68 -25.94 5.91
N SER A 31 -23.42 -24.84 5.79
CA SER A 31 -22.91 -23.50 5.48
C SER A 31 -23.79 -22.43 6.12
N PRO A 32 -23.52 -22.04 7.39
CA PRO A 32 -24.25 -20.98 8.07
C PRO A 32 -24.21 -19.66 7.31
N THR A 33 -25.28 -18.89 7.42
CA THR A 33 -25.43 -17.59 6.76
C THR A 33 -25.10 -16.43 7.69
N ASP A 34 -24.96 -16.69 8.98
CA ASP A 34 -24.70 -15.69 10.01
C ASP A 34 -23.47 -14.80 9.75
N LEU A 35 -22.34 -15.34 9.30
CA LEU A 35 -21.15 -14.58 8.95
C LEU A 35 -21.43 -13.61 7.79
N LYS A 36 -22.14 -14.07 6.76
CA LYS A 36 -22.53 -13.21 5.64
C LYS A 36 -23.46 -12.09 6.11
N ASN A 37 -24.49 -12.43 6.88
CA ASN A 37 -25.40 -11.46 7.46
C ASN A 37 -24.64 -10.45 8.34
N ALA A 38 -23.62 -10.92 9.06
CA ALA A 38 -22.81 -10.06 9.89
C ALA A 38 -21.99 -9.06 9.06
N LEU A 39 -21.34 -9.54 7.99
CA LEU A 39 -20.61 -8.70 7.06
C LEU A 39 -21.53 -7.71 6.34
N ASP A 40 -22.74 -8.12 5.94
CA ASP A 40 -23.73 -7.26 5.29
C ASP A 40 -24.20 -6.14 6.23
N ILE A 41 -24.44 -6.43 7.51
CA ILE A 41 -24.78 -5.40 8.51
C ILE A 41 -23.63 -4.40 8.69
N ILE A 42 -22.39 -4.88 8.80
CA ILE A 42 -21.21 -4.01 8.91
C ILE A 42 -21.08 -3.14 7.66
N PHE A 43 -21.10 -3.74 6.47
CA PHE A 43 -20.93 -3.05 5.20
C PHE A 43 -21.99 -1.97 4.96
N ASN A 44 -23.23 -2.21 5.38
CA ASN A 44 -24.33 -1.27 5.28
C ASN A 44 -24.39 -0.25 6.44
N HIS A 45 -23.49 -0.34 7.42
CA HIS A 45 -23.45 0.62 8.51
C HIS A 45 -23.04 2.02 8.01
N GLN A 46 -23.70 3.07 8.51
CA GLN A 46 -23.51 4.45 8.07
C GLN A 46 -22.06 4.95 8.18
N ASN A 47 -21.30 4.47 9.16
CA ASN A 47 -19.91 4.89 9.38
C ASN A 47 -18.93 4.28 8.38
N VAL A 48 -19.29 3.21 7.64
CA VAL A 48 -18.34 2.54 6.73
C VAL A 48 -17.98 3.43 5.55
N GLY A 49 -18.94 4.13 4.96
CA GLY A 49 -18.66 5.04 3.83
C GLY A 49 -17.63 6.11 4.17
N PRO A 50 -17.87 6.94 5.21
CA PRO A 50 -16.90 7.94 5.65
C PRO A 50 -15.56 7.35 6.09
N HIS A 51 -15.55 6.19 6.75
CA HIS A 51 -14.32 5.53 7.19
C HIS A 51 -13.46 5.08 6.00
N VAL A 52 -14.06 4.39 5.02
CA VAL A 52 -13.37 3.97 3.79
C VAL A 52 -12.90 5.17 2.98
N ALA A 53 -13.76 6.19 2.83
CA ALA A 53 -13.41 7.43 2.14
C ALA A 53 -12.19 8.12 2.77
N LYS A 54 -12.22 8.36 4.10
CA LYS A 54 -11.10 8.96 4.84
C LYS A 54 -9.81 8.18 4.59
N HIS A 55 -9.82 6.86 4.74
CA HIS A 55 -8.61 6.05 4.56
C HIS A 55 -8.08 6.06 3.13
N LEU A 56 -8.94 5.96 2.11
CA LEU A 56 -8.49 6.01 0.71
C LEU A 56 -7.88 7.36 0.36
N ILE A 57 -8.50 8.46 0.81
CA ILE A 57 -7.97 9.81 0.60
C ILE A 57 -6.60 9.96 1.28
N MET A 58 -6.47 9.50 2.53
CA MET A 58 -5.20 9.53 3.27
C MET A 58 -4.09 8.71 2.61
N ARG A 59 -4.44 7.63 1.92
CA ARG A 59 -3.48 6.80 1.21
C ARG A 59 -3.05 7.41 -0.13
N MET A 60 -3.95 8.10 -0.81
CA MET A 60 -3.73 8.54 -2.20
C MET A 60 -3.37 10.03 -2.36
N VAL A 61 -3.88 10.92 -1.50
CA VAL A 61 -3.87 12.38 -1.77
C VAL A 61 -3.28 13.18 -0.61
N THR A 62 -3.93 13.18 0.56
CA THR A 62 -3.58 14.08 1.67
C THR A 62 -3.83 13.43 3.03
N SER A 63 -2.93 13.63 3.99
CA SER A 63 -3.07 13.05 5.34
C SER A 63 -4.21 13.67 6.14
N ASN A 64 -4.62 14.90 5.80
CA ASN A 64 -5.62 15.68 6.53
C ASN A 64 -6.69 16.20 5.55
N PRO A 65 -7.58 15.34 5.04
CA PRO A 65 -8.66 15.76 4.14
C PRO A 65 -9.74 16.56 4.86
N SER A 66 -10.42 17.47 4.15
CA SER A 66 -11.56 18.18 4.72
C SER A 66 -12.75 17.24 4.97
N ALA A 67 -13.65 17.64 5.87
CA ALA A 67 -14.91 16.92 6.08
C ALA A 67 -15.75 16.84 4.80
N GLY A 68 -15.74 17.89 3.97
CA GLY A 68 -16.48 17.93 2.71
C GLY A 68 -15.93 16.94 1.68
N TYR A 69 -14.61 16.77 1.62
CA TYR A 69 -13.99 15.78 0.74
C TYR A 69 -14.36 14.35 1.16
N ILE A 70 -14.28 14.06 2.46
CA ILE A 70 -14.71 12.76 3.00
C ILE A 70 -16.18 12.51 2.66
N GLU A 71 -17.06 13.51 2.83
CA GLU A 71 -18.48 13.38 2.55
C GLU A 71 -18.77 13.07 1.07
N ARG A 72 -18.18 13.82 0.13
CA ARG A 72 -18.38 13.61 -1.32
C ARG A 72 -17.96 12.21 -1.76
N VAL A 73 -16.81 11.73 -1.29
CA VAL A 73 -16.33 10.38 -1.60
C VAL A 73 -17.19 9.31 -0.91
N ALA A 74 -17.64 9.55 0.33
CA ALA A 74 -18.53 8.64 1.05
C ALA A 74 -19.89 8.50 0.36
N GLN A 75 -20.42 9.57 -0.24
CA GLN A 75 -21.64 9.51 -1.05
C GLN A 75 -21.47 8.57 -2.25
N VAL A 76 -20.33 8.65 -2.96
CA VAL A 76 -20.01 7.74 -4.07
C VAL A 76 -19.81 6.30 -3.59
N PHE A 77 -19.24 6.09 -2.40
CA PHE A 77 -19.19 4.77 -1.79
C PHE A 77 -20.58 4.24 -1.49
N ASN A 78 -21.49 5.08 -1.01
CA ASN A 78 -22.85 4.68 -0.68
C ASN A 78 -23.67 4.33 -1.93
N ASP A 79 -23.47 5.06 -3.02
CA ASP A 79 -24.08 4.84 -4.32
C ASP A 79 -23.18 5.42 -5.43
N ASN A 80 -22.72 4.56 -6.35
CA ASN A 80 -21.90 4.95 -7.50
C ASN A 80 -22.65 5.70 -8.61
N GLY A 81 -23.92 6.08 -8.39
CA GLY A 81 -24.82 6.67 -9.39
C GLY A 81 -25.63 5.63 -10.17
N SER A 82 -25.56 4.36 -9.79
CA SER A 82 -26.34 3.25 -10.36
C SER A 82 -26.93 2.33 -9.29
N GLY A 83 -27.01 2.81 -8.04
CA GLY A 83 -27.51 2.06 -6.89
C GLY A 83 -26.53 1.03 -6.34
N VAL A 84 -25.25 1.05 -6.77
CA VAL A 84 -24.24 0.08 -6.31
C VAL A 84 -23.38 0.70 -5.22
N ARG A 85 -23.48 0.14 -4.02
CA ARG A 85 -22.63 0.47 -2.87
C ARG A 85 -21.27 -0.22 -2.98
N GLY A 86 -20.21 0.49 -2.64
CA GLY A 86 -18.85 -0.06 -2.53
C GLY A 86 -18.15 -0.34 -3.85
N ASP A 87 -18.57 0.30 -4.95
CA ASP A 87 -17.84 0.26 -6.22
C ASP A 87 -16.48 0.97 -6.08
N LEU A 88 -15.42 0.19 -5.86
CA LEU A 88 -14.09 0.71 -5.62
C LEU A 88 -13.55 1.53 -6.81
N LYS A 89 -13.94 1.20 -8.05
CA LYS A 89 -13.51 1.96 -9.23
C LYS A 89 -14.12 3.36 -9.20
N ALA A 90 -15.40 3.46 -8.88
CA ALA A 90 -16.09 4.75 -8.73
C ALA A 90 -15.49 5.57 -7.57
N VAL A 91 -15.25 4.93 -6.42
CA VAL A 91 -14.69 5.58 -5.23
C VAL A 91 -13.27 6.11 -5.48
N VAL A 92 -12.38 5.29 -6.05
CA VAL A 92 -11.00 5.73 -6.37
C VAL A 92 -11.01 6.87 -7.39
N LYS A 93 -11.90 6.81 -8.39
CA LYS A 93 -12.08 7.92 -9.32
C LYS A 93 -12.49 9.19 -8.57
N ALA A 94 -13.51 9.12 -7.71
CA ALA A 94 -13.99 10.26 -6.93
C ALA A 94 -12.89 10.88 -6.07
N VAL A 95 -12.06 10.07 -5.41
CA VAL A 95 -10.86 10.53 -4.68
C VAL A 95 -9.92 11.31 -5.62
N LEU A 96 -9.48 10.70 -6.71
CA LEU A 96 -8.44 11.31 -7.57
C LEU A 96 -8.94 12.49 -8.42
N THR A 97 -10.25 12.65 -8.58
CA THR A 97 -10.86 13.74 -9.36
C THR A 97 -11.53 14.83 -8.52
N ASP A 98 -11.51 14.72 -7.20
CA ASP A 98 -12.07 15.74 -6.31
C ASP A 98 -11.36 17.10 -6.46
N ASP A 99 -12.10 18.19 -6.24
CA ASP A 99 -11.58 19.55 -6.31
C ASP A 99 -10.45 19.80 -5.31
N GLU A 100 -10.47 19.18 -4.13
CA GLU A 100 -9.36 19.30 -3.18
C GLU A 100 -8.10 18.56 -3.69
N ALA A 101 -8.28 17.45 -4.42
CA ALA A 101 -7.18 16.67 -4.98
C ALA A 101 -6.55 17.33 -6.21
N ARG A 102 -7.35 18.01 -7.04
CA ARG A 102 -6.90 18.58 -8.33
C ARG A 102 -6.81 20.11 -8.36
N GLY A 103 -7.40 20.77 -7.38
CA GLY A 103 -7.48 22.23 -7.29
C GLY A 103 -6.16 22.85 -6.85
N ASN A 104 -6.26 24.10 -6.37
CA ASN A 104 -5.10 24.89 -5.97
C ASN A 104 -4.80 24.80 -4.46
N GLU A 105 -5.40 23.85 -3.73
CA GLU A 105 -5.18 23.68 -2.29
C GLU A 105 -3.69 23.60 -1.93
N TYR A 106 -2.89 22.88 -2.75
CA TYR A 106 -1.44 22.79 -2.56
C TYR A 106 -0.69 24.12 -2.65
N LYS A 107 -1.28 25.17 -3.23
CA LYS A 107 -0.69 26.51 -3.33
C LYS A 107 -1.01 27.38 -2.11
N THR A 108 -2.19 27.20 -1.53
CA THR A 108 -2.72 28.07 -0.46
C THR A 108 -2.58 27.43 0.91
N ASN A 109 -2.72 26.11 1.01
CA ASN A 109 -2.65 25.35 2.23
C ASN A 109 -1.28 24.67 2.36
N LYS A 110 -0.42 25.23 3.23
CA LYS A 110 0.93 24.68 3.51
C LYS A 110 0.90 23.28 4.16
N ASN A 111 -0.24 22.87 4.71
CA ASN A 111 -0.43 21.56 5.33
C ASN A 111 -1.06 20.54 4.38
N PHE A 112 -1.35 20.92 3.13
CA PHE A 112 -1.97 20.02 2.17
C PHE A 112 -0.97 18.99 1.63
N GLY A 113 -1.45 17.75 1.51
CA GLY A 113 -0.68 16.63 0.98
C GLY A 113 -0.30 15.63 2.06
N LYS A 114 0.66 14.77 1.73
CA LYS A 114 1.15 13.73 2.63
C LYS A 114 2.63 13.49 2.41
N ALA A 115 3.29 12.98 3.44
CA ALA A 115 4.64 12.45 3.27
C ALA A 115 4.61 11.25 2.33
N LYS A 116 5.58 11.18 1.41
CA LYS A 116 5.68 10.06 0.46
C LYS A 116 6.32 8.88 1.15
N GLU A 117 5.62 7.75 1.19
CA GLU A 117 6.14 6.50 1.73
C GLU A 117 7.44 6.09 1.02
N THR A 118 8.39 5.54 1.77
CA THR A 118 9.74 5.23 1.27
C THR A 118 9.71 4.19 0.15
N LEU A 119 8.80 3.21 0.22
CA LEU A 119 8.59 2.25 -0.88
C LEU A 119 8.09 2.94 -2.15
N LEU A 120 7.16 3.89 -2.04
CA LEU A 120 6.66 4.63 -3.20
C LEU A 120 7.73 5.57 -3.77
N ALA A 121 8.56 6.16 -2.91
CA ALA A 121 9.72 6.94 -3.34
C ALA A 121 10.75 6.04 -4.07
N TRP A 122 10.99 4.82 -3.58
CA TRP A 122 11.80 3.82 -4.27
C TRP A 122 11.20 3.42 -5.62
N THR A 123 9.89 3.12 -5.70
CA THR A 123 9.23 2.80 -6.97
C THR A 123 9.25 3.97 -7.96
N GLN A 124 9.16 5.20 -7.47
CA GLN A 124 9.34 6.39 -8.32
C GLN A 124 10.77 6.44 -8.88
N PHE A 125 11.77 6.22 -8.02
CA PHE A 125 13.17 6.16 -8.44
C PHE A 125 13.37 5.10 -9.53
N LEU A 126 12.90 3.87 -9.31
CA LEU A 126 13.00 2.78 -10.29
C LEU A 126 12.42 3.17 -11.66
N ARG A 127 11.27 3.84 -11.68
CA ARG A 127 10.62 4.31 -12.92
C ARG A 127 11.37 5.47 -13.58
N ALA A 128 11.87 6.42 -12.79
CA ALA A 128 12.57 7.59 -13.30
C ALA A 128 13.89 7.24 -14.00
N PHE A 129 14.55 6.16 -13.55
CA PHE A 129 15.83 5.70 -14.09
C PHE A 129 15.73 4.46 -14.98
N ASP A 130 14.51 4.12 -15.42
CA ASP A 130 14.21 2.95 -16.24
C ASP A 130 14.93 1.67 -15.78
N VAL A 131 14.93 1.43 -14.47
CA VAL A 131 15.63 0.30 -13.86
C VAL A 131 15.06 -1.00 -14.41
N LYS A 132 15.93 -1.91 -14.85
CA LYS A 132 15.53 -3.18 -15.46
C LYS A 132 15.82 -4.36 -14.51
N PRO A 133 14.98 -5.41 -14.51
CA PRO A 133 15.29 -6.62 -13.77
C PRO A 133 16.44 -7.36 -14.47
N ILE A 134 17.24 -8.08 -13.70
CA ILE A 134 18.20 -9.04 -14.25
C ILE A 134 17.47 -10.37 -14.45
N ASP A 135 17.66 -11.01 -15.60
CA ASP A 135 17.11 -12.34 -15.90
C ASP A 135 18.06 -13.47 -15.47
N GLY A 136 17.54 -14.66 -15.19
CA GLY A 136 18.34 -15.87 -14.97
C GLY A 136 18.71 -16.18 -13.51
N TRP A 137 18.47 -15.23 -12.59
CA TRP A 137 18.76 -15.43 -11.17
C TRP A 137 17.90 -16.54 -10.55
N LYS A 138 18.44 -17.20 -9.52
CA LYS A 138 17.79 -18.33 -8.84
C LYS A 138 16.98 -17.88 -7.63
N SER A 139 15.70 -18.26 -7.60
CA SER A 139 14.81 -18.11 -6.45
C SER A 139 15.29 -18.96 -5.25
N ARG A 140 14.63 -18.79 -4.09
CA ARG A 140 14.93 -19.63 -2.91
C ARG A 140 14.72 -21.12 -3.18
N ASP A 141 13.77 -21.44 -4.05
CA ASP A 141 13.43 -22.81 -4.45
C ASP A 141 14.14 -23.24 -5.75
N ASN A 142 15.24 -22.55 -6.09
CA ASN A 142 16.07 -22.81 -7.27
C ASN A 142 15.36 -22.64 -8.63
N ALA A 143 14.20 -21.96 -8.66
CA ALA A 143 13.53 -21.60 -9.90
C ALA A 143 14.31 -20.48 -10.63
N THR A 144 14.42 -20.58 -11.95
CA THR A 144 14.97 -19.51 -12.78
C THR A 144 13.94 -18.39 -12.92
N MET A 145 14.32 -17.18 -12.54
CA MET A 145 13.45 -16.01 -12.60
C MET A 145 13.75 -15.18 -13.85
N SER A 146 12.71 -14.69 -14.50
CA SER A 146 12.82 -13.75 -15.62
C SER A 146 11.80 -12.64 -15.46
N ASN A 147 12.15 -11.44 -15.92
CA ASN A 147 11.38 -10.21 -15.82
C ASN A 147 10.85 -9.95 -14.39
N THR A 148 11.65 -10.32 -13.39
CA THR A 148 11.26 -10.24 -11.98
C THR A 148 12.27 -9.44 -11.20
N TYR A 149 11.81 -8.34 -10.59
CA TYR A 149 12.61 -7.56 -9.67
C TYR A 149 12.75 -8.30 -8.34
N ASN A 150 13.99 -8.38 -7.84
CA ASN A 150 14.26 -8.89 -6.50
C ASN A 150 14.92 -7.81 -5.66
N PHE A 151 14.25 -7.43 -4.57
CA PHE A 151 14.75 -6.50 -3.56
C PHE A 151 14.71 -7.21 -2.20
N PRO A 152 15.81 -7.83 -1.75
CA PRO A 152 15.82 -8.54 -0.48
C PRO A 152 15.75 -7.55 0.70
N TRP A 153 15.06 -7.95 1.78
CA TRP A 153 15.03 -7.22 3.06
C TRP A 153 14.52 -5.78 2.96
N LEU A 154 13.53 -5.53 2.09
CA LEU A 154 12.93 -4.20 1.95
C LEU A 154 12.32 -3.70 3.25
N GLU A 155 11.72 -4.57 4.07
CA GLU A 155 11.19 -4.22 5.39
C GLU A 155 12.27 -3.62 6.30
N SER A 156 13.50 -4.14 6.24
CA SER A 156 14.62 -3.65 7.04
C SER A 156 15.25 -2.38 6.48
N THR A 157 15.04 -2.10 5.20
CA THR A 157 15.66 -0.98 4.46
C THR A 157 14.73 0.23 4.35
N LEU A 158 13.45 -0.02 4.07
CA LEU A 158 12.42 0.99 3.78
C LEU A 158 11.35 1.09 4.87
N GLY A 159 11.37 0.20 5.87
CA GLY A 159 10.35 0.13 6.94
C GLY A 159 9.06 -0.56 6.50
N GLN A 160 8.95 -0.96 5.23
CA GLN A 160 7.79 -1.67 4.69
C GLN A 160 8.16 -2.48 3.45
N ALA A 161 7.37 -3.50 3.14
CA ALA A 161 7.53 -4.31 1.94
C ALA A 161 6.17 -4.83 1.43
N PRO A 162 5.99 -5.03 0.11
CA PRO A 162 4.74 -5.56 -0.43
C PRO A 162 4.34 -6.88 0.24
N LEU A 163 3.07 -6.98 0.67
CA LEU A 163 2.49 -8.17 1.31
C LEU A 163 3.19 -8.61 2.61
N ARG A 164 3.87 -7.69 3.30
CA ARG A 164 4.62 -7.96 4.54
C ARG A 164 4.20 -7.07 5.71
N SER A 165 2.95 -6.62 5.75
CA SER A 165 2.43 -5.91 6.93
C SER A 165 2.29 -6.88 8.09
N ASP A 166 2.82 -6.53 9.25
CA ASP A 166 2.74 -7.36 10.46
C ASP A 166 1.31 -7.47 11.00
N THR A 167 0.43 -6.52 10.63
CA THR A 167 -0.97 -6.48 11.07
C THR A 167 -1.92 -6.27 9.89
N VAL A 168 -3.21 -6.56 10.12
CA VAL A 168 -4.30 -6.21 9.18
C VAL A 168 -4.54 -4.69 9.11
N PHE A 169 -3.95 -3.91 10.03
CA PHE A 169 -4.11 -2.46 10.15
C PHE A 169 -3.03 -1.67 9.41
N ASN A 170 -2.23 -2.34 8.56
CA ASN A 170 -1.12 -1.79 7.77
C ASN A 170 0.15 -1.49 8.61
N PHE A 171 1.19 -0.94 7.97
CA PHE A 171 2.50 -0.65 8.58
C PHE A 171 2.50 0.49 9.60
N PHE A 172 1.47 1.34 9.59
CA PHE A 172 1.38 2.52 10.43
C PHE A 172 -0.06 2.92 10.70
N SER A 173 -0.27 3.55 11.86
CA SER A 173 -1.55 4.03 12.33
C SER A 173 -2.03 5.23 11.49
N PRO A 174 -3.29 5.23 11.06
CA PRO A 174 -3.90 6.39 10.40
C PRO A 174 -4.01 7.61 11.32
N ASP A 175 -3.89 7.45 12.64
CA ASP A 175 -4.02 8.54 13.60
C ASP A 175 -2.66 8.96 14.20
N PHE A 176 -1.54 8.56 13.59
CA PHE A 176 -0.22 8.95 14.08
C PHE A 176 0.03 10.45 13.94
N VAL A 177 0.39 11.07 15.06
CA VAL A 177 0.75 12.47 15.18
C VAL A 177 2.27 12.55 15.44
N PRO A 178 3.06 13.17 14.55
CA PRO A 178 4.48 13.40 14.81
C PRO A 178 4.71 14.22 16.08
N ALA A 179 5.84 13.97 16.76
CA ALA A 179 6.27 14.73 17.94
C ALA A 179 6.77 16.13 17.55
N ASN A 180 5.86 16.99 17.12
CA ASN A 180 6.14 18.35 16.67
C ASN A 180 4.95 19.26 17.03
N ALA A 181 5.25 20.43 17.60
CA ALA A 181 4.25 21.38 18.09
C ALA A 181 3.20 21.75 17.04
N HIS A 182 3.61 21.95 15.78
CA HIS A 182 2.71 22.30 14.68
C HIS A 182 1.62 21.25 14.46
N PHE A 183 1.97 19.96 14.55
CA PHE A 183 1.02 18.86 14.38
C PHE A 183 0.08 18.73 15.57
N SER A 184 0.61 18.83 16.79
CA SER A 184 -0.20 18.70 18.01
C SER A 184 -1.16 19.87 18.20
N GLU A 185 -0.73 21.11 17.93
CA GLU A 185 -1.54 22.32 18.10
C GLU A 185 -2.62 22.45 17.02
N SER A 186 -2.36 21.92 15.82
CA SER A 186 -3.30 21.95 14.70
C SER A 186 -4.16 20.69 14.58
N CYS A 187 -4.05 19.75 15.53
CA CYS A 187 -4.75 18.46 15.50
C CYS A 187 -4.54 17.67 14.18
N MET A 188 -3.35 17.75 13.60
CA MET A 188 -3.02 17.11 12.32
C MET A 188 -2.30 15.78 12.50
N VAL A 189 -2.55 14.87 11.56
CA VAL A 189 -1.88 13.57 11.49
C VAL A 189 -0.90 13.53 10.32
N ALA A 190 0.15 12.72 10.44
CA ALA A 190 1.03 12.37 9.32
C ALA A 190 1.41 10.88 9.39
N PRO A 191 0.47 9.99 9.05
CA PRO A 191 0.60 8.55 9.23
C PRO A 191 1.90 7.97 8.66
N ASP A 192 2.25 8.37 7.43
CA ASP A 192 3.40 7.83 6.69
C ASP A 192 4.74 8.12 7.39
N LEU A 193 4.80 9.16 8.25
CA LEU A 193 6.01 9.49 9.01
C LEU A 193 6.29 8.51 10.16
N GLN A 194 5.31 7.72 10.60
CA GLN A 194 5.51 6.77 11.72
C GLN A 194 6.60 5.75 11.44
N ILE A 195 6.72 5.31 10.18
CA ILE A 195 7.74 4.34 9.75
C ILE A 195 9.03 5.00 9.23
N GLN A 196 9.02 6.33 9.05
CA GLN A 196 10.15 7.10 8.54
C GLN A 196 11.06 7.59 9.67
N SER A 197 11.55 6.65 10.48
CA SER A 197 12.60 6.94 11.45
C SER A 197 13.90 7.38 10.76
N ASP A 198 14.75 8.12 11.48
CA ASP A 198 16.07 8.56 11.00
C ASP A 198 16.88 7.40 10.41
N THR A 199 16.84 6.22 11.07
CA THR A 199 17.51 5.01 10.59
C THR A 199 16.98 4.55 9.23
N ILE A 200 15.66 4.57 9.02
CA ILE A 200 15.05 4.19 7.74
C ILE A 200 15.39 5.21 6.64
N LEU A 201 15.35 6.50 6.96
CA LEU A 201 15.71 7.55 6.01
C LEU A 201 17.18 7.47 5.57
N ILE A 202 18.09 7.21 6.50
CA ILE A 202 19.52 6.97 6.19
C ILE A 202 19.67 5.73 5.30
N LYS A 203 19.02 4.61 5.65
CA LYS A 203 19.07 3.38 4.84
C LYS A 203 18.50 3.59 3.44
N PHE A 204 17.40 4.33 3.30
CA PHE A 204 16.83 4.69 2.01
C PHE A 204 17.78 5.54 1.17
N ASN A 205 18.40 6.56 1.77
CA ASN A 205 19.39 7.40 1.07
C ASN A 205 20.60 6.57 0.61
N ASN A 206 21.08 5.67 1.46
CA ASN A 206 22.15 4.74 1.12
C ASN A 206 21.72 3.78 0.00
N LEU A 207 20.47 3.31 -0.01
CA LEU A 207 19.95 2.45 -1.08
C LEU A 207 19.99 3.18 -2.43
N ILE A 208 19.50 4.42 -2.50
CA ILE A 208 19.55 5.23 -3.73
C ILE A 208 21.00 5.47 -4.15
N SER A 209 21.86 5.89 -3.22
CA SER A 209 23.27 6.18 -3.51
C SER A 209 24.00 4.95 -4.03
N ASN A 210 23.77 3.78 -3.41
CA ASN A 210 24.34 2.52 -3.87
C ASN A 210 23.81 2.13 -5.25
N ALA A 211 22.51 2.29 -5.52
CA ALA A 211 21.92 1.98 -6.81
C ALA A 211 22.61 2.75 -7.96
N PHE A 212 22.99 4.01 -7.74
CA PHE A 212 23.78 4.78 -8.70
C PHE A 212 25.25 4.37 -8.77
N GLN A 213 25.91 4.25 -7.62
CA GLN A 213 27.35 4.00 -7.56
C GLN A 213 27.74 2.61 -8.05
N ILE A 214 26.81 1.66 -8.03
CA ILE A 214 27.11 0.31 -8.49
C ILE A 214 27.38 0.30 -10.01
N GLN A 215 26.77 1.17 -10.83
CA GLN A 215 26.91 1.16 -12.29
C GLN A 215 26.90 -0.27 -12.86
N GLU A 216 25.86 -1.02 -12.47
CA GLU A 216 25.90 -2.50 -12.49
C GLU A 216 26.14 -3.04 -13.90
N LYS A 217 25.53 -2.43 -14.93
CA LYS A 217 25.77 -2.77 -16.34
C LYS A 217 27.24 -2.58 -16.74
N ASN A 218 27.83 -1.43 -16.44
CA ASN A 218 29.20 -1.09 -16.83
C ASN A 218 30.19 -2.02 -16.13
N LYS A 219 29.96 -2.34 -14.85
CA LYS A 219 30.77 -3.33 -14.13
C LYS A 219 30.63 -4.76 -14.66
N ILE A 220 29.48 -5.15 -15.18
CA ILE A 220 29.29 -6.46 -15.83
C ILE A 220 30.13 -6.50 -17.12
N GLN A 221 30.02 -5.46 -17.93
CA GLN A 221 30.72 -5.35 -19.21
C GLN A 221 32.25 -5.22 -19.05
N ASP A 222 32.73 -4.40 -18.10
CA ASP A 222 34.16 -4.22 -17.80
C ASP A 222 34.83 -5.53 -17.34
N LYS A 223 34.06 -6.42 -16.72
CA LYS A 223 34.53 -7.76 -16.32
C LYS A 223 34.51 -8.78 -17.47
N GLY A 224 34.11 -8.37 -18.67
CA GLY A 224 33.96 -9.24 -19.84
C GLY A 224 32.78 -10.21 -19.74
N ASP A 225 31.84 -9.97 -18.83
CA ASP A 225 30.66 -10.81 -18.64
C ASP A 225 29.47 -10.26 -19.45
N ASN A 226 28.48 -11.12 -19.71
CA ASN A 226 27.22 -10.71 -20.32
C ASN A 226 26.08 -10.78 -19.30
N LEU A 227 24.99 -10.05 -19.54
CA LEU A 227 23.89 -9.92 -18.58
C LEU A 227 23.25 -11.28 -18.22
N THR A 228 23.21 -12.22 -19.17
CA THR A 228 22.66 -13.57 -18.96
C THR A 228 23.53 -14.40 -18.04
N SER A 229 24.84 -14.46 -18.31
CA SER A 229 25.82 -15.17 -17.47
C SER A 229 25.88 -14.57 -16.07
N PHE A 230 25.91 -13.23 -15.98
CA PHE A 230 25.86 -12.53 -14.70
C PHE A 230 24.59 -12.90 -13.92
N GLY A 231 23.42 -12.81 -14.56
CA GLY A 231 22.15 -13.15 -13.95
C GLY A 231 22.06 -14.59 -13.46
N ASN A 232 22.57 -15.56 -14.22
CA ASN A 232 22.63 -16.97 -13.82
C ASN A 232 23.47 -17.20 -12.54
N SER A 233 24.43 -16.32 -12.23
CA SER A 233 25.23 -16.39 -11.01
C SER A 233 24.51 -15.83 -9.76
N ARG A 234 23.41 -15.09 -9.96
CA ARG A 234 22.71 -14.35 -8.91
C ARG A 234 21.70 -15.22 -8.17
N LYS A 235 21.47 -14.84 -6.91
CA LYS A 235 20.57 -15.54 -5.97
C LYS A 235 19.51 -14.60 -5.40
N SER A 236 18.49 -15.20 -4.77
CA SER A 236 17.37 -14.48 -4.15
C SER A 236 17.74 -13.55 -2.99
N ASN A 237 18.94 -13.65 -2.43
CA ASN A 237 19.42 -12.79 -1.34
C ASN A 237 20.16 -11.54 -1.85
N GLN A 238 20.14 -11.27 -3.15
CA GLN A 238 20.81 -10.15 -3.79
C GLN A 238 19.82 -9.25 -4.54
N PHE A 239 20.16 -7.98 -4.70
CA PHE A 239 19.38 -7.04 -5.50
C PHE A 239 19.51 -7.38 -6.99
N ASN A 240 18.50 -7.93 -7.63
CA ASN A 240 18.61 -8.40 -9.02
C ASN A 240 17.96 -7.43 -10.01
N TYR A 241 18.58 -6.26 -10.15
CA TYR A 241 18.22 -5.22 -11.10
C TYR A 241 19.50 -4.60 -11.67
N TYR A 242 19.39 -3.79 -12.72
CA TYR A 242 20.46 -2.93 -13.19
C TYR A 242 19.90 -1.60 -13.70
N ILE A 243 20.73 -0.57 -13.69
CA ILE A 243 20.41 0.75 -14.24
C ILE A 243 21.22 0.94 -15.51
N ASN A 244 20.58 1.40 -16.58
CA ASN A 244 21.25 1.76 -17.82
C ASN A 244 21.48 3.27 -17.85
N VAL A 245 22.65 3.72 -17.40
CA VAL A 245 22.99 5.15 -17.36
C VAL A 245 23.65 5.65 -18.64
N ASP A 246 24.00 4.75 -19.56
CA ASP A 246 24.66 5.09 -20.83
C ASP A 246 23.65 5.48 -21.93
N GLU A 247 22.38 5.16 -21.72
CA GLU A 247 21.28 5.62 -22.57
C GLU A 247 20.71 6.91 -21.99
N GLU A 248 20.51 7.92 -22.85
CA GLU A 248 19.83 9.14 -22.42
C GLU A 248 18.46 8.79 -21.86
N LEU A 249 18.17 9.30 -20.66
CA LEU A 249 16.86 9.16 -20.05
C LEU A 249 15.84 9.84 -20.97
N ALA A 250 14.83 9.09 -21.42
CA ALA A 250 13.69 9.68 -22.11
C ALA A 250 13.04 10.69 -21.16
N VAL A 251 13.18 11.98 -21.47
CA VAL A 251 12.52 13.04 -20.71
C VAL A 251 11.02 12.93 -21.01
N PHE A 252 10.24 12.58 -19.97
CA PHE A 252 8.79 12.44 -20.03
C PHE A 252 8.09 13.74 -20.42
#